data_AF-A0A7C7QQP9-F1
#
_entry.id   AF-A0A7C7QQP9-F1
#
_cell.length_a   1.000
_cell.length_b   1.000
_cell.length_c   1.000
_cell.angle_alpha   90.00
_cell.angle_beta   90.00
_cell.angle_gamma   90.00
#
_symmetry.space_group_name_H-M   'P 1'
#
loop_
_entity.id
_entity.type
_entity.pdbx_description
1 polymer ?
#
loop_
_entity_poly.entity_id
_entity_poly.type
_entity_poly.pdbx_seq_one_letter_code
_entity_poly.pdbx_strand_id
1 'polypeptide(L)' 'MILDLVAEAMSQGLSQKRACEVLSLSPRTLQRWRRPAGERDATPRPRPHNALLPDESKAVEAII' A
#
# COMPACT_ATOMS: atom_id res chain seq x y z
N MET A 1 -8.27 -9.95 -2.95
CA MET A 1 -7.15 -9.01 -2.69
C MET A 1 -6.21 -8.98 -3.87
N ILE A 2 -5.38 -7.95 -4.01
CA ILE A 2 -4.42 -7.82 -5.13
C ILE A 2 -3.45 -9.03 -5.25
N LEU A 3 -3.18 -9.72 -4.14
CA LEU A 3 -2.36 -10.94 -4.11
C LEU A 3 -3.05 -12.13 -4.77
N ASP A 4 -4.37 -12.22 -4.66
CA ASP A 4 -5.16 -13.31 -5.25
C ASP A 4 -5.18 -13.18 -6.77
N LEU A 5 -5.29 -11.95 -7.28
CA LEU A 5 -5.20 -11.66 -8.73
C LEU A 5 -3.83 -12.02 -9.30
N VAL A 6 -2.75 -11.80 -8.54
CA VAL A 6 -1.40 -12.24 -8.94
C VAL A 6 -1.33 -13.77 -8.99
N ALA A 7 -1.92 -14.46 -8.00
CA ALA A 7 -1.93 -15.92 -7.95
C ALA A 7 -2.75 -16.51 -9.11
N GLU A 8 -3.90 -15.91 -9.42
CA GLU A 8 -4.74 -16.29 -10.56
C GLU A 8 -4.02 -16.10 -11.90
N ALA A 9 -3.38 -14.96 -12.12
CA ALA A 9 -2.59 -14.74 -13.33
C ALA A 9 -1.46 -15.78 -13.48
N MET A 10 -0.80 -16.13 -12.36
CA MET A 10 0.24 -17.15 -12.35
C MET A 10 -0.30 -18.57 -12.60
N SER A 11 -1.49 -18.91 -12.09
CA SER A 11 -2.12 -20.21 -12.35
C SER A 11 -2.57 -20.36 -13.81
N GLN A 12 -2.87 -19.24 -14.48
CA GLN A 12 -3.11 -19.18 -15.92
C GLN A 12 -1.82 -19.22 -16.76
N GLY A 13 -0.66 -19.39 -16.14
CA GLY A 13 0.63 -19.59 -16.82
C GLY A 13 1.46 -18.33 -17.02
N LEU A 14 1.04 -17.17 -16.50
CA LEU A 14 1.89 -15.98 -16.54
C LEU A 14 3.05 -16.12 -15.55
N SER A 15 4.23 -15.67 -15.97
CA SER A 15 5.33 -15.47 -15.02
C SER A 15 4.97 -14.38 -14.01
N GLN A 16 5.53 -14.43 -12.80
CA GLN A 16 5.31 -13.39 -11.80
C GLN A 16 5.63 -11.98 -12.33
N LYS A 17 6.68 -11.85 -13.16
CA LYS A 17 7.05 -10.58 -13.79
C LYS A 17 5.93 -10.07 -14.69
N ARG A 18 5.36 -10.94 -15.52
CA ARG A 18 4.29 -10.56 -16.45
C ARG A 18 2.97 -10.29 -15.72
N ALA A 19 2.65 -11.07 -14.69
CA ALA A 19 1.50 -10.80 -13.82
C ALA A 19 1.61 -9.42 -13.14
N CYS A 20 2.78 -9.08 -12.61
CA CYS A 20 3.06 -7.76 -12.05
C CYS A 20 2.93 -6.64 -13.10
N GLU A 21 3.45 -6.82 -14.31
CA GLU A 21 3.33 -5.83 -15.40
C GLU A 21 1.87 -5.54 -15.77
N VAL A 22 1.04 -6.58 -15.95
CA VAL A 22 -0.38 -6.44 -16.30
C VAL A 22 -1.15 -5.73 -15.18
N LEU A 23 -0.83 -6.04 -13.93
CA LEU A 23 -1.46 -5.43 -12.76
C LEU A 23 -0.86 -4.06 -12.39
N SER A 24 0.07 -3.52 -13.19
CA SER A 24 0.79 -2.27 -12.91
C SER A 24 1.45 -2.24 -11.53
N LEU A 25 2.02 -3.37 -11.12
CA LEU A 25 2.74 -3.55 -9.87
C LEU A 25 4.24 -3.71 -10.14
N SER A 26 5.07 -3.11 -9.28
CA SER A 26 6.48 -3.49 -9.24
C SER A 26 6.64 -4.87 -8.57
N PRO A 27 7.54 -5.74 -9.03
CA PRO A 27 7.85 -7.01 -8.35
C PRO A 27 8.28 -6.81 -6.88
N ARG A 28 8.92 -5.67 -6.59
CA ARG A 28 9.34 -5.29 -5.23
C ARG A 28 8.13 -5.00 -4.32
N THR A 29 7.05 -4.44 -4.86
CA THR A 29 5.80 -4.24 -4.12
C THR A 29 5.21 -5.58 -3.69
N LEU A 30 5.16 -6.55 -4.62
CA LEU A 30 4.66 -7.89 -4.33
C LEU A 30 5.51 -8.61 -3.27
N GLN A 31 6.84 -8.58 -3.39
CA GLN A 31 7.75 -9.11 -2.36
C GLN A 31 7.52 -8.44 -1.00
N ARG A 32 7.38 -7.12 -0.99
CA ARG A 32 7.17 -6.33 0.23
C ARG A 32 5.85 -6.69 0.93
N TRP A 33 4.81 -7.05 0.18
CA TRP A 33 3.52 -7.49 0.74
C TRP A 33 3.53 -8.93 1.23
N ARG A 34 4.32 -9.82 0.60
CA ARG A 34 4.49 -11.20 1.06
C ARG A 34 5.33 -11.31 2.33
N ARG A 35 6.17 -10.31 2.63
CA ARG A 35 6.91 -10.26 3.89
C ARG A 35 5.96 -10.11 5.10
N PRO A 36 6.15 -10.90 6.16
CA PRO A 36 5.32 -10.81 7.36
C PRO A 36 5.44 -9.44 8.03
N ALA A 37 4.34 -8.97 8.61
CA ALA A 37 4.31 -7.74 9.39
C ALA A 37 5.09 -7.95 10.70
N GLY A 38 6.25 -7.30 10.83
CA GLY A 38 7.15 -7.44 11.98
C GLY A 38 8.63 -7.30 11.63
N GLU A 39 9.02 -7.59 10.39
CA GLU A 39 10.39 -7.37 9.87
C GLU A 39 10.66 -5.91 9.43
N ARG A 40 9.71 -5.01 9.64
CA ARG A 40 9.90 -3.59 9.34
C ARG A 40 10.23 -2.88 10.63
N ASP A 41 11.28 -2.07 10.58
CA ASP A 41 11.43 -0.97 11.53
C ASP A 41 10.16 -0.12 11.43
N ALA A 42 9.29 -0.26 12.42
CA ALA A 42 8.06 0.49 12.54
C ALA A 42 8.39 1.89 13.05
N THR A 43 9.32 2.59 12.41
CA THR A 43 9.65 3.96 12.76
C THR A 43 8.39 4.78 12.52
N PRO A 44 7.81 5.39 13.56
CA PRO A 44 6.63 6.22 13.40
C PRO A 44 6.94 7.34 12.42
N ARG A 45 6.07 7.53 11.43
CA ARG A 45 6.21 8.70 10.55
C ARG A 45 5.96 9.95 11.39
N PRO A 46 6.84 10.96 11.33
CA PRO A 46 6.58 12.21 12.03
C PRO A 46 5.32 12.86 11.47
N ARG A 47 4.59 13.54 12.35
CA ARG A 47 3.42 14.34 11.96
C ARG A 47 3.89 15.42 10.97
N PRO A 48 3.24 15.60 9.81
CA PRO A 48 3.65 16.62 8.86
C PRO A 48 3.44 18.01 9.47
N HIS A 49 4.27 18.97 9.05
CA HIS A 49 4.31 20.31 9.63
C HIS A 49 2.96 21.03 9.59
N ASN A 50 2.18 20.80 8.54
CA ASN A 50 0.88 21.41 8.29
C ASN A 50 -0.31 20.52 8.69
N ALA A 51 -0.10 19.49 9.51
CA ALA A 51 -1.21 18.67 10.01
C ALA A 51 -2.10 19.50 10.93
N LEU A 52 -3.37 19.66 10.54
CA LEU A 52 -4.40 20.35 11.33
C LEU A 52 -4.46 19.84 12.76
N LEU A 53 -4.43 20.76 13.73
CA LEU A 53 -4.77 20.45 15.10
C LEU A 53 -6.25 20.05 15.19
N PRO A 54 -6.65 19.31 16.25
CA PRO A 54 -8.04 18.88 16.41
C PRO A 54 -9.06 20.02 16.32
N ASP A 55 -8.72 21.21 16.82
CA ASP A 55 -9.59 22.38 16.77
C ASP A 55 -9.67 22.97 15.35
N GLU A 56 -8.57 22.95 14.60
CA GLU A 56 -8.54 23.38 13.20
C GLU A 56 -9.33 22.41 12.32
N SER A 57 -9.25 21.09 12.56
CA SER A 57 -10.05 20.09 11.85
C SER A 57 -11.56 20.31 12.05
N LYS A 58 -12.00 20.58 13.30
CA LYS A 58 -13.40 20.91 13.60
C LYS A 58 -13.87 22.18 12.88
N ALA A 59 -13.02 23.19 12.78
CA ALA A 59 -13.34 24.42 12.07
C ALA A 59 -13.54 24.17 10.56
N VAL A 60 -12.74 23.29 9.95
CA VAL A 60 -12.90 22.89 8.54
C VAL A 60 -14.16 22.06 8.33
N GLU A 61 -14.44 21.10 9.21
CA GLU A 61 -15.66 20.27 9.14
C GLU A 61 -16.95 21.12 9.24
N ALA A 62 -16.94 22.23 9.97
CA ALA A 62 -18.10 23.12 10.08
C ALA A 62 -18.41 23.92 8.80
N ILE A 63 -17.51 23.91 7.81
CA ILE A 63 -17.62 24.70 6.56
C ILE A 63 -18.10 23.84 5.37
N ILE A 64 -18.02 22.50 5.45
CA ILE A 64 -18.37 21.55 4.38
C ILE A 64 -19.74 20.92 4.66
#